data_AF-A0A937FZY1-F1
#
_entry.id   AF-A0A937FZY1-F1
#
_cell.length_a   1.000
_cell.length_b   1.000
_cell.length_c   1.000
_cell.angle_alpha   90.00
_cell.angle_beta   90.00
_cell.angle_gamma   90.00
#
_symmetry.space_group_name_H-M   'P 1'
#
loop_
_entity.id
_entity.type
_entity.pdbx_description
1 polymer ?
#
loop_
_entity_poly.entity_id
_entity_poly.type
_entity_poly.pdbx_seq_one_letter_code
_entity_poly.pdbx_strand_id
1 'polypeptide(L)'
;MNVPHITEVKEKLDGLKSQKLIKDWELPYEDILTRISSAVFFVSLEDDGKAEEVWSELSGVKDFSVRPNEEKKLSELSYRLTFSKEEKEKNESLKEEALADN
;
A
#
# COMPACT_ATOMS: atom_id res chain seq x y z
N MET A 1 -12.26 -17.08 -3.06
CA MET A 1 -11.42 -15.90 -2.74
C MET A 1 -11.47 -14.97 -3.94
N ASN A 2 -12.16 -13.84 -3.86
CA ASN A 2 -12.04 -12.80 -4.90
C ASN A 2 -10.68 -12.15 -4.72
N VAL A 3 -9.79 -12.32 -5.69
CA VAL A 3 -8.61 -11.47 -5.81
C VAL A 3 -9.13 -10.13 -6.32
N PRO A 4 -9.05 -9.05 -5.53
CA PRO A 4 -9.54 -7.74 -5.96
C PRO A 4 -8.75 -7.28 -7.18
N HIS A 5 -9.43 -6.68 -8.15
CA HIS A 5 -8.78 -6.14 -9.33
C HIS A 5 -8.02 -4.85 -8.99
N ILE A 6 -6.97 -4.55 -9.76
CA ILE A 6 -6.21 -3.29 -9.66
C ILE A 6 -7.18 -2.09 -9.68
N THR A 7 -8.21 -2.15 -10.52
CA THR A 7 -9.26 -1.12 -10.61
C THR A 7 -9.98 -0.87 -9.28
N GLU A 8 -10.36 -1.92 -8.55
CA GLU A 8 -11.08 -1.78 -7.27
C GLU A 8 -10.20 -1.07 -6.22
N VAL A 9 -8.89 -1.35 -6.22
CA VAL A 9 -7.95 -0.65 -5.33
C VAL A 9 -7.76 0.80 -5.75
N LYS A 10 -7.66 1.08 -7.06
CA LYS A 10 -7.61 2.46 -7.58
C LYS A 10 -8.85 3.25 -7.14
N GLU A 11 -10.04 2.69 -7.32
CA GLU A 11 -11.29 3.33 -6.91
C GLU A 11 -11.35 3.58 -5.40
N LYS A 12 -10.87 2.63 -4.58
CA LYS A 12 -10.72 2.84 -3.13
C LYS A 12 -9.77 3.99 -2.81
N LEU A 13 -8.60 4.04 -3.45
CA LEU A 13 -7.62 5.11 -3.23
C LEU A 13 -8.16 6.48 -3.68
N ASP A 14 -8.84 6.57 -4.82
CA ASP A 14 -9.51 7.80 -5.27
C ASP A 14 -10.64 8.23 -4.31
N GLY A 15 -11.36 7.26 -3.73
CA GLY A 15 -12.33 7.50 -2.66
C GLY A 15 -11.68 8.10 -1.42
N LEU A 16 -10.58 7.51 -0.94
CA LEU A 16 -9.81 8.01 0.20
C LEU A 16 -9.21 9.40 -0.08
N LYS A 17 -8.81 9.68 -1.32
CA LYS A 17 -8.33 11.01 -1.76
C LYS A 17 -9.46 12.03 -1.70
N SER A 18 -10.64 11.67 -2.20
CA SER A 18 -11.85 12.50 -2.13
C SER A 18 -12.30 12.77 -0.69
N GLN A 19 -12.05 11.83 0.22
CA GLN A 19 -12.33 11.96 1.65
C GLN A 19 -11.23 12.73 2.42
N LYS A 20 -10.18 13.20 1.75
CA LYS A 20 -9.07 13.93 2.41
C LYS A 20 -8.36 13.10 3.49
N LEU A 21 -8.23 11.80 3.22
CA LEU A 21 -7.47 10.87 4.05
C LEU A 21 -6.08 10.64 3.47
N ILE A 22 -6.00 10.53 2.14
CA ILE A 22 -4.74 10.52 1.41
C ILE A 22 -4.59 11.81 0.60
N LYS A 23 -3.38 12.34 0.58
CA LYS A 23 -3.01 13.51 -0.21
C LYS A 23 -2.84 13.14 -1.68
N ASP A 24 -2.08 12.08 -1.94
CA ASP A 24 -1.87 11.56 -3.28
C ASP A 24 -1.52 10.07 -3.27
N TRP A 25 -1.68 9.44 -4.44
CA TRP A 25 -1.33 8.04 -4.66
C TRP A 25 -0.79 7.82 -6.07
N GLU A 26 0.13 6.87 -6.20
CA GLU A 26 0.77 6.52 -7.46
C GLU A 26 0.84 5.01 -7.63
N LEU A 27 0.74 4.55 -8.88
CA LEU A 27 1.01 3.17 -9.29
C LEU A 27 2.07 3.18 -10.38
N PRO A 28 3.37 3.09 -10.03
CA PRO A 28 4.42 2.98 -11.02
C PRO A 28 4.25 1.71 -11.85
N TYR A 29 4.60 1.81 -13.13
CA TYR A 29 4.56 0.70 -14.09
C TYR A 29 3.16 0.11 -14.35
N GLU A 30 2.09 0.89 -14.18
CA GLU A 30 0.71 0.47 -14.48
C GLU A 30 0.57 -0.20 -15.86
N ASP A 31 1.22 0.35 -16.88
CA ASP A 31 1.14 -0.13 -18.27
C ASP A 31 1.65 -1.58 -18.49
N ILE A 32 2.45 -2.12 -17.58
CA ILE A 32 2.97 -3.50 -17.66
C ILE A 32 2.35 -4.44 -16.62
N LEU A 33 1.50 -3.92 -15.74
CA LEU A 33 0.88 -4.71 -14.68
C LEU A 33 -0.34 -5.47 -15.20
N THR A 34 -0.25 -6.80 -15.17
CA THR A 34 -1.37 -7.69 -15.53
C THR A 34 -2.07 -8.28 -14.29
N ARG A 35 -1.48 -8.13 -13.10
CA ARG A 35 -1.95 -8.73 -11.85
C ARG A 35 -1.69 -7.80 -10.66
N ILE A 36 -2.66 -7.69 -9.76
CA ILE A 36 -2.56 -6.88 -8.55
C ILE A 36 -1.45 -7.36 -7.60
N SER A 37 -1.15 -8.66 -7.59
CA SER A 37 -0.09 -9.24 -6.74
C SER A 37 1.32 -8.81 -7.15
N SER A 38 1.48 -8.16 -8.30
CA SER A 38 2.74 -7.53 -8.72
C SER A 38 2.67 -6.00 -8.67
N ALA A 39 1.49 -5.46 -8.36
CA ALA A 39 1.27 -4.03 -8.27
C ALA A 39 1.83 -3.50 -6.93
N VAL A 40 2.55 -2.39 -7.03
CA VAL A 40 3.07 -1.66 -5.88
C VAL A 40 2.49 -0.28 -5.94
N PHE A 41 1.60 0.03 -5.01
CA PHE A 41 1.03 1.36 -4.89
C PHE A 41 1.86 2.17 -3.91
N PHE A 42 1.92 3.46 -4.14
CA PHE A 42 2.54 4.40 -3.23
C PHE A 42 1.50 5.43 -2.82
N VAL A 43 1.48 5.83 -1.55
CA VAL A 43 0.52 6.80 -1.03
C VAL A 43 1.20 7.77 -0.07
N SER A 44 0.78 9.03 -0.11
CA SER A 44 1.04 9.98 0.96
C SER A 44 -0.27 10.30 1.65
N LEU A 45 -0.26 10.19 2.97
CA LEU A 45 -1.40 10.55 3.80
C LEU A 45 -1.55 12.08 3.83
N GLU A 46 -2.77 12.56 4.00
CA GLU A 46 -2.98 13.99 4.27
C GLU A 46 -2.58 14.33 5.71
N ASP A 47 -2.81 13.39 6.63
CA ASP A 47 -2.42 13.47 8.03
C ASP A 47 -2.02 12.07 8.54
N ASP A 48 -0.83 11.94 9.13
CA ASP A 48 -0.33 10.67 9.67
C ASP A 48 -1.22 10.13 10.81
N GLY A 49 -1.99 10.98 11.49
CA GLY A 49 -2.97 10.58 12.50
C GLY A 49 -4.18 9.83 11.93
N LYS A 50 -4.39 9.85 10.61
CA LYS A 50 -5.45 9.10 9.91
C LYS A 50 -4.95 7.83 9.24
N ALA A 51 -3.68 7.47 9.42
CA ALA A 51 -3.09 6.29 8.81
C ALA A 51 -3.88 5.02 9.12
N GLU A 52 -4.27 4.80 10.38
CA GLU A 52 -5.03 3.62 10.79
C GLU A 52 -6.39 3.50 10.08
N GLU A 53 -7.09 4.62 9.87
CA GLU A 53 -8.37 4.65 9.15
C GLU A 53 -8.18 4.26 7.68
N VAL A 54 -7.15 4.81 7.03
CA VAL A 54 -6.79 4.46 5.65
C VAL A 54 -6.43 2.98 5.53
N TRP A 55 -5.62 2.46 6.44
CA TRP A 55 -5.22 1.05 6.44
C TRP A 55 -6.41 0.13 6.73
N SER A 56 -7.33 0.53 7.60
CA SER A 56 -8.55 -0.23 7.89
C SER A 56 -9.42 -0.42 6.64
N GLU A 57 -9.61 0.65 5.85
CA GLU A 57 -10.38 0.59 4.59
C GLU A 57 -9.75 -0.31 3.52
N LEU A 58 -8.42 -0.48 3.58
CA LEU A 58 -7.63 -1.31 2.67
C LEU A 58 -7.37 -2.72 3.21
N SER A 59 -7.52 -2.96 4.52
CA SER A 59 -7.30 -4.26 5.17
C SER A 59 -8.29 -5.34 4.72
N GLY A 60 -9.43 -4.94 4.17
CA GLY A 60 -10.39 -5.85 3.52
C GLY A 60 -9.88 -6.46 2.21
N VAL A 61 -8.76 -5.97 1.67
CA VAL A 61 -8.14 -6.46 0.43
C VAL A 61 -7.21 -7.62 0.77
N LYS A 62 -7.37 -8.74 0.06
CA LYS A 62 -6.57 -9.95 0.32
C LYS A 62 -5.07 -9.68 0.16
N ASP A 63 -4.27 -10.23 1.08
CA ASP A 63 -2.81 -10.12 1.07
C ASP A 63 -2.29 -8.67 1.11
N PHE A 64 -3.12 -7.73 1.60
CA PHE A 64 -2.72 -6.36 1.85
C PHE A 64 -1.55 -6.30 2.83
N SER A 65 -0.56 -5.49 2.46
CA SER A 65 0.58 -5.14 3.29
C SER A 65 0.97 -3.69 3.02
N VAL A 66 1.39 -3.01 4.09
CA VAL A 66 1.85 -1.63 4.04
C VAL A 66 3.18 -1.50 4.76
N ARG A 67 4.05 -0.66 4.20
CA ARG A 67 5.30 -0.25 4.85
C ARG A 67 5.66 1.19 4.51
N PRO A 68 6.46 1.87 5.35
CA PRO A 68 7.05 3.15 4.98
C PRO A 68 7.95 2.99 3.75
N ASN A 69 7.89 3.97 2.84
CA ASN A 69 8.74 4.04 1.65
C ASN A 69 10.03 4.80 1.98
N GLU A 70 10.89 4.20 2.80
CA GLU A 70 12.15 4.83 3.22
C GLU A 70 13.16 4.96 2.06
N GLU A 71 13.13 4.01 1.12
CA GLU A 71 14.07 3.98 0.00
C GLU A 71 13.80 5.09 -1.03
N LYS A 72 12.55 5.55 -1.18
CA LYS A 72 12.10 6.55 -2.16
C LYS A 72 12.64 6.39 -3.59
N LYS A 73 12.97 5.16 -4.00
CA LYS A 73 13.58 4.86 -5.31
C LYS A 73 12.59 4.90 -6.48
N LEU A 74 11.32 4.62 -6.20
CA LEU A 74 10.27 4.46 -7.23
C LEU A 74 9.19 5.55 -7.17
N SER A 75 9.03 6.19 -6.02
CA SER A 75 8.09 7.29 -5.78
C SER A 75 8.58 8.08 -4.57
N GLU A 76 8.24 9.37 -4.53
CA GLU A 76 8.54 10.27 -3.40
C GLU A 76 7.53 10.17 -2.25
N LEU A 77 6.44 9.43 -2.45
CA LEU A 77 5.36 9.27 -1.49
C LEU A 77 5.80 8.48 -0.24
N SER A 78 5.05 8.67 0.83
CA SER A 78 5.45 8.27 2.19
C SER A 78 5.35 6.77 2.46
N TYR A 79 4.36 6.11 1.86
CA TYR A 79 4.04 4.70 2.14
C TYR A 79 3.97 3.89 0.86
N ARG A 80 4.32 2.62 0.98
CA ARG A 80 4.22 1.59 -0.05
C ARG A 80 3.17 0.57 0.36
N LEU A 81 2.22 0.31 -0.53
CA LEU A 81 1.16 -0.68 -0.39
C LEU A 81 1.35 -1.80 -1.41
N THR A 82 1.21 -3.02 -0.95
CA THR A 82 1.30 -4.23 -1.78
C THR A 82 0.17 -5.18 -1.44
N PHE A 83 -0.20 -6.03 -2.40
CA PHE A 83 -1.33 -6.97 -2.28
C PHE A 83 -0.90 -8.38 -2.68
N SER A 84 0.27 -8.78 -2.19
CA SER A 84 0.93 -10.03 -2.53
C SER A 84 1.38 -10.74 -1.28
N LYS A 85 1.12 -12.04 -1.24
CA LYS A 85 1.56 -12.90 -0.13
C LYS A 85 3.08 -12.78 0.09
N GLU A 86 3.83 -12.76 -1.00
CA GLU A 86 5.29 -12.71 -0.96
C GLU A 86 5.81 -11.39 -0.38
N GLU A 87 5.17 -10.26 -0.73
CA GLU A 87 5.52 -8.95 -0.18
C GLU A 87 5.06 -8.80 1.28
N LYS A 88 3.92 -9.40 1.62
CA LYS A 88 3.43 -9.45 2.99
C LYS A 88 4.41 -10.21 3.89
N GLU A 89 4.83 -11.40 3.49
CA GLU A 89 5.81 -12.22 4.22
C GLU A 89 7.14 -11.46 4.38
N LYS A 90 7.64 -10.80 3.32
CA LYS A 90 8.86 -9.96 3.41
C LYS A 90 8.69 -8.80 4.40
N ASN A 91 7.54 -8.12 4.37
CA ASN A 91 7.29 -6.99 5.27
C ASN A 91 7.12 -7.42 6.73
N GLU A 92 6.57 -8.61 6.97
CA GLU A 92 6.48 -9.22 8.30
C GLU A 92 7.88 -9.59 8.83
N SER A 93 8.73 -10.24 8.01
CA SER A 93 10.10 -10.57 8.41
C SER A 93 10.97 -9.33 8.71
N LEU A 94 10.83 -8.25 7.92
CA LEU A 94 11.52 -6.99 8.17
C LEU A 94 11.10 -6.32 9.49
N LYS A 95 9.83 -6.48 9.90
CA LYS A 95 9.37 -6.01 11.21
C LYS A 95 9.98 -6.81 12.35
N GLU A 96 10.09 -8.13 12.21
CA GLU A 96 10.67 -8.99 13.25
C GLU A 96 12.17 -8.73 13.44
N GLU A 97 12.94 -8.55 12.36
CA GLU A 97 14.36 -8.17 12.45
C GLU A 97 14.56 -6.81 13.14
N ALA A 98 13.71 -5.81 12.84
CA ALA A 98 13.79 -4.49 13.49
C ALA A 98 13.46 -4.51 14.99
N LEU A 99 12.72 -5.51 15.48
CA LEU A 99 12.41 -5.69 16.91
C LEU A 99 13.44 -6.57 17.65
N ALA A 100 14.19 -7.41 16.95
CA ALA A 100 15.15 -8.33 17.55
C ALA A 100 16.49 -7.66 17.94
N ASP A 101 16.75 -6.44 17.45
CA ASP A 101 17.98 -5.67 17.71
C ASP A 101 17.85 -4.64 18.85
N ASN A 102 16.82 -4.78 19.72
CA ASN A 102 16.54 -3.85 20.84
C ASN A 102 16.54 -4.57 22.21
#